data_AF-M4D183-F1
#
_entry.id   AF-M4D183-F1
#
_cell.length_a   1.000
_cell.length_b   1.000
_cell.length_c   1.000
_cell.angle_alpha   90.00
_cell.angle_beta   90.00
_cell.angle_gamma   90.00
#
_symmetry.space_group_name_H-M   'P 1'
#
loop_
_entity.id
_entity.type
_entity.pdbx_description
1 polymer ?
#
loop_
_entity_poly.entity_id
_entity_poly.type
_entity_poly.pdbx_seq_one_letter_code
_entity_poly.pdbx_strand_id
1 'polypeptide(L)'
;MASPSPSLGEQACIAPSQLPVTVIHKLQAVLGRLRVNNRLEKCVSIYVEVRSSNVRASLQALDLDYLDISVTEFNDVQSIEGYISQWGNHLEFAVKHLFEAEFKLCNDVFERFGSNVWMDCFSKIAAQAGMLAFLQFGKTVTDSKKDPIKLLKLLDIFTSLNKLRGDFNRLFGGAACAEIQSFTRDLIKKLIDGAAEIFWELLVQVEIQKQIPPPSDGGLPRLVSFVTDYCNKLVGDKYKSTLTQVLLIHKSWRSERFQENQLTVEILRIIKMIEQNMDSWMKAYPDQTLAHFFGMNNHYHLYKSLKGTRIGDQLGDSWLKEHDQYKEYYATVFLRDTWGKLPSHLSREGLILFSGGHATARDLVKKRLKSFNDAFDEMYKKQSTWVVPEKDLRERVCQQIVQAVVPVYRSYMQNYGPLVEKDASSSKYVRYTVVALEKILSSLYIPRPMRYGSFKGTPPSEKLRNDVDLRRTTSAVV
;
A
#
# COMPACT_ATOMS: atom_id res chain seq x y z
N MET A 1 -41.37 45.06 6.24
CA MET A 1 -41.29 44.68 4.82
C MET A 1 -40.77 43.26 4.76
N ALA A 2 -41.67 42.32 4.49
CA ALA A 2 -41.36 40.91 4.33
C ALA A 2 -40.97 40.65 2.87
N SER A 3 -39.89 39.91 2.67
CA SER A 3 -39.55 39.26 1.41
C SER A 3 -39.52 37.75 1.69
N PRO A 4 -40.17 36.92 0.85
CA PRO A 4 -40.49 35.54 1.20
C PRO A 4 -39.30 34.60 0.97
N SER A 5 -39.23 33.60 1.83
CA SER A 5 -38.41 32.39 1.70
C SER A 5 -38.71 31.64 0.40
N PRO A 6 -37.70 31.14 -0.32
CA PRO A 6 -37.93 30.28 -1.47
C PRO A 6 -38.46 28.92 -1.00
N SER A 7 -39.50 28.51 -1.71
CA SER A 7 -40.31 27.30 -1.59
C SER A 7 -39.52 26.00 -1.53
N LEU A 8 -40.11 25.03 -0.82
CA LEU A 8 -39.74 23.62 -0.75
C LEU A 8 -39.04 23.12 -2.03
N GLY A 9 -37.75 22.82 -1.89
CA GLY A 9 -36.97 22.12 -2.89
C GLY A 9 -37.52 20.70 -3.10
N GLU A 10 -37.60 20.32 -4.36
CA GLU A 10 -37.97 19.01 -4.86
C GLU A 10 -37.30 17.91 -4.07
N GLN A 11 -38.11 17.11 -3.39
CA GLN A 11 -37.66 15.93 -2.70
C GLN A 11 -37.32 14.89 -3.78
N ALA A 12 -36.03 14.70 -4.06
CA ALA A 12 -35.54 13.69 -4.97
C ALA A 12 -36.15 12.33 -4.56
N CYS A 13 -37.03 11.79 -5.39
CA CYS A 13 -37.72 10.54 -5.12
C CYS A 13 -36.73 9.40 -5.41
N ILE A 14 -36.03 8.93 -4.38
CA ILE A 14 -34.92 7.96 -4.49
C ILE A 14 -35.41 6.55 -4.91
N ALA A 15 -36.71 6.28 -4.98
CA ALA A 15 -37.23 5.02 -5.52
C ALA A 15 -38.37 5.26 -6.52
N PRO A 16 -38.45 4.51 -7.63
CA PRO A 16 -39.65 4.54 -8.45
C PRO A 16 -40.81 3.98 -7.63
N SER A 17 -41.81 4.83 -7.36
CA SER A 17 -43.09 4.37 -6.83
C SER A 17 -43.63 3.29 -7.76
N GLN A 18 -43.82 2.07 -7.25
CA GLN A 18 -44.41 0.99 -8.04
C GLN A 18 -45.72 1.48 -8.65
N LEU A 19 -45.88 1.29 -9.96
CA LEU A 19 -47.08 1.74 -10.65
C LEU A 19 -48.30 1.06 -9.99
N PRO A 20 -49.37 1.80 -9.67
CA PRO A 20 -50.57 1.20 -9.10
C PRO A 20 -51.09 0.07 -10.01
N VAL A 21 -51.58 -1.01 -9.41
CA VAL A 21 -52.11 -2.18 -10.15
C VAL A 21 -53.15 -1.76 -11.20
N THR A 22 -53.97 -0.75 -10.90
CA THR A 22 -54.95 -0.19 -11.84
C THR A 22 -54.31 0.41 -13.09
N VAL A 23 -53.12 1.00 -12.97
CA VAL A 23 -52.35 1.54 -14.10
C VAL A 23 -51.74 0.41 -14.92
N ILE A 24 -51.20 -0.62 -14.27
CA ILE A 24 -50.66 -1.81 -14.95
C ILE A 24 -51.75 -2.48 -15.79
N HIS A 25 -52.96 -2.68 -15.24
CA HIS A 25 -54.08 -3.24 -16.00
C HIS A 25 -54.48 -2.37 -17.21
N LYS A 26 -54.44 -1.04 -17.07
CA LYS A 26 -54.69 -0.13 -18.19
C LYS A 26 -53.60 -0.26 -19.27
N LEU A 27 -52.33 -0.34 -18.88
CA LEU A 27 -51.21 -0.55 -19.80
C LEU A 27 -51.34 -1.88 -20.54
N GLN A 28 -51.66 -2.98 -19.84
CA GLN A 28 -51.92 -4.28 -20.45
C GLN A 28 -53.06 -4.23 -21.47
N ALA A 29 -54.16 -3.52 -21.15
CA ALA A 29 -55.28 -3.35 -22.08
C ALA A 29 -54.88 -2.55 -23.33
N VAL A 30 -54.08 -1.49 -23.18
CA VAL A 30 -53.53 -0.71 -24.29
C VAL A 30 -52.60 -1.56 -25.16
N LEU A 31 -51.69 -2.33 -24.54
CA LEU A 31 -50.80 -3.27 -25.23
C LEU A 31 -51.58 -4.32 -26.02
N GLY A 32 -52.68 -4.83 -25.44
CA GLY A 32 -53.59 -5.77 -26.10
C GLY A 32 -54.17 -5.20 -27.38
N ARG A 33 -54.69 -3.96 -27.33
CA ARG A 33 -55.23 -3.27 -28.51
C ARG A 33 -54.16 -2.96 -29.55
N LEU A 34 -52.97 -2.55 -29.12
CA LEU A 34 -51.88 -2.22 -30.04
C LEU A 34 -51.27 -3.45 -30.72
N ARG A 35 -51.27 -4.61 -30.05
CA ARG A 35 -50.87 -5.89 -30.65
C ARG A 35 -51.77 -6.28 -31.81
N VAL A 36 -53.09 -6.19 -31.64
CA VAL A 36 -54.07 -6.49 -32.72
C VAL A 36 -53.89 -5.57 -33.93
N ASN A 37 -53.38 -4.35 -33.71
CA ASN A 37 -53.14 -3.36 -34.76
C ASN A 37 -51.70 -3.35 -35.30
N ASN A 38 -50.87 -4.38 -35.01
CA ASN A 38 -49.46 -4.47 -35.43
C ASN A 38 -48.59 -3.25 -35.03
N ARG A 39 -48.88 -2.61 -33.89
CA ARG A 39 -48.13 -1.44 -33.37
C ARG A 39 -47.43 -1.70 -32.04
N LEU A 40 -47.24 -2.98 -31.67
CA LEU A 40 -46.66 -3.37 -30.39
C LEU A 40 -45.21 -2.90 -30.22
N GLU A 41 -44.38 -3.03 -31.27
CA GLU A 41 -42.96 -2.64 -31.22
C GLU A 41 -42.76 -1.15 -30.92
N LYS A 42 -43.57 -0.27 -31.53
CA LYS A 42 -43.52 1.17 -31.25
C LYS A 42 -43.87 1.47 -29.79
N CYS A 43 -44.87 0.77 -29.24
CA CYS A 43 -45.24 0.93 -27.83
C CYS A 43 -44.13 0.43 -26.89
N VAL A 44 -43.51 -0.72 -27.22
CA VAL A 44 -42.37 -1.26 -26.48
C VAL A 44 -41.19 -0.29 -26.49
N SER A 45 -40.88 0.32 -27.65
CA SER A 45 -39.82 1.32 -27.77
C SER A 45 -40.06 2.53 -26.86
N ILE A 46 -41.28 3.10 -26.87
CA ILE A 46 -41.65 4.23 -26.01
C ILE A 46 -41.59 3.83 -24.54
N TYR A 47 -42.08 2.63 -24.20
CA TYR A 47 -42.02 2.12 -22.84
C TYR A 47 -40.57 2.02 -22.35
N VAL A 48 -39.68 1.41 -23.14
CA VAL A 48 -38.25 1.29 -22.82
C VAL A 48 -37.61 2.66 -22.64
N GLU A 49 -37.88 3.61 -23.53
CA GLU A 49 -37.33 4.97 -23.46
C GLU A 49 -37.76 5.71 -22.18
N VAL A 50 -39.06 5.70 -21.86
CA VAL A 50 -39.58 6.38 -20.66
C VAL A 50 -39.07 5.71 -19.38
N ARG A 51 -39.11 4.38 -19.31
CA ARG A 51 -38.64 3.66 -18.12
C ARG A 51 -37.13 3.80 -17.93
N SER A 52 -36.34 3.69 -19.00
CA SER A 52 -34.88 3.86 -18.91
C SER A 52 -34.49 5.29 -18.51
N SER A 53 -35.20 6.30 -19.00
CA SER A 53 -35.02 7.70 -18.59
C SER A 53 -35.31 7.90 -17.10
N ASN A 54 -36.41 7.33 -16.58
CA ASN A 54 -36.75 7.43 -15.16
C ASN A 54 -35.70 6.78 -14.24
N VAL A 55 -35.21 5.60 -14.60
CA VAL A 55 -34.13 4.93 -13.85
C VAL A 55 -32.85 5.76 -13.93
N ARG A 56 -32.51 6.28 -15.10
CA ARG A 56 -31.32 7.12 -15.29
C ARG A 56 -31.38 8.40 -14.46
N ALA A 57 -32.54 9.06 -14.39
CA ALA A 57 -32.74 10.24 -13.54
C ALA A 57 -32.56 9.89 -12.05
N SER A 58 -33.04 8.72 -11.62
CA SER A 58 -32.84 8.23 -10.25
C SER A 58 -31.37 7.95 -9.94
N LEU A 59 -30.62 7.44 -10.93
CA LEU A 59 -29.18 7.19 -10.82
C LEU A 59 -28.36 8.48 -10.82
N GLN A 60 -28.72 9.47 -11.63
CA GLN A 60 -28.04 10.77 -11.69
C GLN A 60 -28.08 11.53 -10.36
N ALA A 61 -29.10 11.29 -9.52
CA ALA A 61 -29.17 11.84 -8.17
C ALA A 61 -28.05 11.35 -7.23
N LEU A 62 -27.31 10.30 -7.61
CA LEU A 62 -26.22 9.71 -6.84
C LEU A 62 -24.83 10.30 -7.17
N ASP A 63 -24.75 11.32 -8.02
CA ASP A 63 -23.49 11.96 -8.44
C ASP A 63 -22.48 10.94 -9.02
N LEU A 64 -22.79 10.47 -10.23
CA LEU A 64 -22.09 9.36 -10.88
C LEU A 64 -20.92 9.80 -11.77
N ASP A 65 -20.46 11.04 -11.65
CA ASP A 65 -19.40 11.63 -12.48
C ASP A 65 -18.09 10.81 -12.45
N TYR A 66 -17.85 10.08 -11.35
CA TYR A 66 -16.69 9.21 -11.21
C TYR A 66 -16.70 7.99 -12.16
N LEU A 67 -17.85 7.61 -12.74
CA LEU A 67 -17.94 6.49 -13.69
C LEU A 67 -17.24 6.78 -15.02
N ASP A 68 -17.12 8.06 -15.39
CA ASP A 68 -16.53 8.51 -16.66
C ASP A 68 -15.02 8.77 -16.57
N ILE A 69 -14.40 8.50 -15.40
CA ILE A 69 -12.97 8.64 -15.20
C ILE A 69 -12.20 7.78 -16.21
N SER A 70 -11.26 8.42 -16.90
CA SER A 70 -10.37 7.76 -17.86
C SER A 70 -9.29 6.91 -17.15
N VAL A 71 -8.69 5.95 -17.85
CA VAL A 71 -7.58 5.15 -17.31
C VAL A 71 -6.39 6.03 -16.90
N THR A 72 -6.14 7.13 -17.62
CA THR A 72 -5.06 8.07 -17.32
C THR A 72 -5.31 8.82 -16.02
N GLU A 73 -6.51 9.39 -15.85
CA GLU A 73 -6.90 10.05 -14.60
C GLU A 73 -6.91 9.06 -13.43
N PHE A 74 -7.35 7.82 -13.68
CA PHE A 74 -7.29 6.76 -12.67
C PHE A 74 -5.87 6.43 -12.21
N ASN A 75 -4.82 6.68 -12.99
CA ASN A 75 -3.46 6.42 -12.52
C ASN A 75 -2.91 7.56 -11.64
N ASP A 76 -3.47 8.77 -11.75
CA ASP A 76 -2.94 9.98 -11.09
C ASP A 76 -3.72 10.37 -9.82
N VAL A 77 -4.97 9.90 -9.67
CA VAL A 77 -5.87 10.34 -8.59
C VAL A 77 -5.60 9.60 -7.27
N GLN A 78 -5.35 10.35 -6.19
CA GLN A 78 -5.16 9.78 -4.85
C GLN A 78 -6.46 9.36 -4.15
N SER A 79 -7.64 9.84 -4.60
CA SER A 79 -8.96 9.62 -3.98
C SER A 79 -9.69 8.34 -4.44
N ILE A 80 -9.03 7.45 -5.19
CA ILE A 80 -9.66 6.31 -5.87
C ILE A 80 -10.32 5.30 -4.92
N GLU A 81 -9.76 5.10 -3.72
CA GLU A 81 -10.34 4.18 -2.74
C GLU A 81 -11.76 4.62 -2.32
N GLY A 82 -12.01 5.94 -2.31
CA GLY A 82 -13.33 6.52 -2.14
C GLY A 82 -14.29 6.16 -3.27
N TYR A 83 -13.85 6.32 -4.53
CA TYR A 83 -14.67 6.01 -5.70
C TYR A 83 -15.03 4.53 -5.83
N ILE A 84 -14.12 3.60 -5.48
CA ILE A 84 -14.43 2.16 -5.52
C ILE A 84 -15.47 1.80 -4.45
N SER A 85 -15.35 2.38 -3.27
CA SER A 85 -16.31 2.18 -2.19
C SER A 85 -17.69 2.75 -2.54
N GLN A 86 -17.73 3.95 -3.12
CA GLN A 86 -18.95 4.57 -3.65
C GLN A 86 -19.55 3.72 -4.78
N TRP A 87 -18.73 3.27 -5.71
CA TRP A 87 -19.14 2.38 -6.81
C TRP A 87 -19.82 1.11 -6.30
N GLY A 88 -19.27 0.45 -5.29
CA GLY A 88 -19.88 -0.75 -4.71
C GLY A 88 -21.26 -0.48 -4.12
N ASN A 89 -21.41 0.62 -3.38
CA ASN A 89 -22.69 1.03 -2.77
C ASN A 89 -23.73 1.42 -3.83
N HIS A 90 -23.33 2.22 -4.82
CA HIS A 90 -24.21 2.66 -5.91
C HIS A 90 -24.64 1.50 -6.79
N LEU A 91 -23.73 0.56 -7.09
CA LEU A 91 -24.07 -0.65 -7.83
C LEU A 91 -25.05 -1.54 -7.06
N GLU A 92 -24.82 -1.73 -5.75
CA GLU A 92 -25.75 -2.48 -4.91
C GLU A 92 -27.14 -1.85 -4.89
N PHE A 93 -27.19 -0.52 -4.75
CA PHE A 93 -28.43 0.22 -4.78
C PHE A 93 -29.17 0.07 -6.13
N ALA A 94 -28.44 0.27 -7.24
CA ALA A 94 -28.99 0.15 -8.59
C ALA A 94 -29.57 -1.24 -8.84
N VAL A 95 -28.84 -2.30 -8.48
CA VAL A 95 -29.26 -3.69 -8.68
C VAL A 95 -30.45 -4.05 -7.81
N LYS A 96 -30.40 -3.76 -6.50
CA LYS A 96 -31.41 -4.24 -5.54
C LYS A 96 -32.68 -3.41 -5.50
N HIS A 97 -32.64 -2.13 -5.90
CA HIS A 97 -33.80 -1.24 -5.80
C HIS A 97 -34.33 -0.80 -7.15
N LEU A 98 -33.47 -0.39 -8.08
CA LEU A 98 -33.92 0.15 -9.35
C LEU A 98 -34.18 -0.96 -10.38
N PHE A 99 -33.17 -1.77 -10.68
CA PHE A 99 -33.31 -2.86 -11.66
C PHE A 99 -34.24 -3.96 -11.16
N GLU A 100 -34.27 -4.23 -9.86
CA GLU A 100 -35.26 -5.13 -9.27
C GLU A 100 -36.70 -4.67 -9.49
N ALA A 101 -36.96 -3.37 -9.33
CA ALA A 101 -38.29 -2.80 -9.55
C ALA A 101 -38.69 -2.85 -11.04
N GLU A 102 -37.77 -2.50 -11.95
CA GLU A 102 -38.04 -2.60 -13.39
C GLU A 102 -38.22 -4.04 -13.86
N PHE A 103 -37.46 -4.99 -13.31
CA PHE A 103 -37.59 -6.40 -13.64
C PHE A 103 -38.99 -6.92 -13.33
N LYS A 104 -39.48 -6.65 -12.11
CA LYS A 104 -40.85 -6.99 -11.70
C LYS A 104 -41.89 -6.27 -12.56
N LEU A 105 -41.71 -4.97 -12.78
CA LEU A 105 -42.67 -4.18 -13.55
C LEU A 105 -42.76 -4.63 -15.00
N CYS A 106 -41.62 -4.92 -15.66
CA CYS A 106 -41.62 -5.48 -17.00
C CYS A 106 -42.36 -6.81 -17.07
N ASN A 107 -42.11 -7.70 -16.11
CA ASN A 107 -42.85 -8.97 -16.01
C ASN A 107 -44.36 -8.70 -15.89
N ASP A 108 -44.78 -7.86 -14.95
CA ASP A 108 -46.20 -7.57 -14.70
C ASP A 108 -46.88 -6.91 -15.92
N VAL A 109 -46.22 -5.98 -16.61
CA VAL A 109 -46.80 -5.27 -17.77
C VAL A 109 -46.92 -6.18 -19.00
N PHE A 110 -45.95 -7.06 -19.21
CA PHE A 110 -45.84 -7.85 -20.44
C PHE A 110 -46.15 -9.34 -20.29
N GLU A 111 -46.56 -9.80 -19.09
CA GLU A 111 -46.86 -11.20 -18.76
C GLU A 111 -47.71 -11.92 -19.84
N ARG A 112 -48.76 -11.25 -20.33
CA ARG A 112 -49.73 -11.82 -21.30
C ARG A 112 -49.24 -11.82 -22.75
N PHE A 113 -48.03 -11.29 -23.01
CA PHE A 113 -47.52 -11.02 -24.35
C PHE A 113 -46.33 -11.93 -24.74
N GLY A 114 -45.99 -12.91 -23.90
CA GLY A 114 -44.98 -13.94 -24.16
C GLY A 114 -43.71 -13.75 -23.32
N SER A 115 -43.07 -14.87 -22.94
CA SER A 115 -41.93 -14.91 -22.03
C SER A 115 -40.70 -14.12 -22.51
N ASN A 116 -40.57 -13.89 -23.82
CA ASN A 116 -39.39 -13.24 -24.39
C ASN A 116 -39.51 -11.71 -24.43
N VAL A 117 -40.72 -11.17 -24.57
CA VAL A 117 -40.94 -9.72 -24.79
C VAL A 117 -40.58 -8.92 -23.55
N TRP A 118 -40.99 -9.38 -22.36
CA TRP A 118 -40.73 -8.65 -21.12
C TRP A 118 -39.25 -8.63 -20.75
N MET A 119 -38.53 -9.73 -21.00
CA MET A 119 -37.08 -9.81 -20.79
C MET A 119 -36.31 -8.94 -21.78
N ASP A 120 -36.73 -8.85 -23.04
CA ASP A 120 -36.14 -7.94 -24.03
C ASP A 120 -36.38 -6.46 -23.67
N CYS A 121 -37.56 -6.13 -23.11
CA CYS A 121 -37.82 -4.80 -22.59
C CYS A 121 -36.90 -4.47 -21.42
N PHE A 122 -36.82 -5.37 -20.43
CA PHE A 122 -35.98 -5.19 -19.25
C PHE A 122 -34.49 -5.05 -19.62
N SER A 123 -33.98 -5.90 -20.52
CA SER A 123 -32.57 -5.86 -20.92
C SER A 123 -32.20 -4.51 -21.55
N LYS A 124 -33.05 -3.99 -22.44
CA LYS A 124 -32.87 -2.66 -23.04
C LYS A 124 -32.94 -1.54 -22.01
N ILE A 125 -33.88 -1.61 -21.07
CA ILE A 125 -33.99 -0.63 -19.98
C ILE A 125 -32.71 -0.63 -19.14
N ALA A 126 -32.23 -1.81 -18.71
CA ALA A 126 -31.04 -1.92 -17.89
C ALA A 126 -29.78 -1.39 -18.61
N ALA A 127 -29.60 -1.75 -19.87
CA ALA A 127 -28.48 -1.29 -20.69
C ALA A 127 -28.52 0.25 -20.86
N GLN A 128 -29.67 0.81 -21.24
CA GLN A 128 -29.82 2.26 -21.46
C GLN A 128 -29.78 3.07 -20.16
N ALA A 129 -30.23 2.52 -19.03
CA ALA A 129 -30.32 3.25 -17.77
C ALA A 129 -28.95 3.50 -17.13
N GLY A 130 -27.91 2.73 -17.48
CA GLY A 130 -26.54 2.97 -17.00
C GLY A 130 -25.82 1.73 -16.46
N MET A 131 -26.40 0.53 -16.55
CA MET A 131 -25.76 -0.70 -16.07
C MET A 131 -24.39 -0.95 -16.73
N LEU A 132 -24.28 -0.63 -18.02
CA LEU A 132 -23.02 -0.76 -18.77
C LEU A 132 -21.94 0.21 -18.27
N ALA A 133 -22.32 1.42 -17.83
CA ALA A 133 -21.37 2.39 -17.27
C ALA A 133 -20.75 1.88 -15.96
N PHE A 134 -21.56 1.26 -15.08
CA PHE A 134 -21.03 0.62 -13.86
C PHE A 134 -20.01 -0.49 -14.18
N LEU A 135 -20.30 -1.33 -15.17
CA LEU A 135 -19.37 -2.40 -15.58
C LEU A 135 -18.12 -1.84 -16.26
N GLN A 136 -18.28 -0.78 -17.05
CA GLN A 136 -17.17 -0.10 -17.74
C GLN A 136 -16.20 0.54 -16.74
N PHE A 137 -16.69 1.15 -15.66
CA PHE A 137 -15.83 1.66 -14.58
C PHE A 137 -14.95 0.55 -14.00
N GLY A 138 -15.53 -0.61 -13.68
CA GLY A 138 -14.77 -1.77 -13.22
C GLY A 138 -13.69 -2.19 -14.22
N LYS A 139 -13.99 -2.12 -15.52
CA LYS A 139 -13.05 -2.44 -16.60
C LYS A 139 -11.90 -1.42 -16.68
N THR A 140 -12.19 -0.13 -16.54
CA THR A 140 -11.18 0.93 -16.44
C THR A 140 -10.19 0.64 -15.30
N VAL A 141 -10.68 0.19 -14.13
CA VAL A 141 -9.81 -0.24 -13.02
C VAL A 141 -8.96 -1.46 -13.40
N THR A 142 -9.53 -2.44 -14.09
CA THR A 142 -8.75 -3.60 -14.56
C THR A 142 -7.67 -3.24 -15.58
N ASP A 143 -7.87 -2.17 -16.36
CA ASP A 143 -6.95 -1.75 -17.42
C ASP A 143 -5.92 -0.70 -16.92
N SER A 144 -5.96 -0.31 -15.64
CA SER A 144 -5.01 0.63 -15.03
C SER A 144 -3.60 0.05 -14.87
N LYS A 145 -2.62 0.88 -14.47
CA LYS A 145 -1.23 0.44 -14.26
C LYS A 145 -1.14 -0.72 -13.26
N LYS A 146 -0.32 -1.75 -13.58
CA LYS A 146 -0.02 -2.84 -12.63
C LYS A 146 0.84 -2.30 -11.48
N ASP A 147 0.27 -2.26 -10.28
CA ASP A 147 0.98 -1.98 -9.04
C ASP A 147 0.35 -2.78 -7.89
N PRO A 148 1.02 -2.93 -6.73
CA PRO A 148 0.47 -3.72 -5.64
C PRO A 148 -0.81 -3.11 -5.02
N ILE A 149 -0.98 -1.79 -5.07
CA ILE A 149 -2.20 -1.13 -4.55
C ILE A 149 -3.40 -1.50 -5.44
N LYS A 150 -3.19 -1.67 -6.75
CA LYS A 150 -4.22 -2.16 -7.69
C LYS A 150 -4.76 -3.52 -7.27
N LEU A 151 -3.96 -4.45 -6.76
CA LEU A 151 -4.48 -5.74 -6.28
C LEU A 151 -5.59 -5.54 -5.24
N LEU A 152 -5.37 -4.69 -4.25
CA LEU A 152 -6.37 -4.40 -3.21
C LEU A 152 -7.65 -3.83 -3.82
N LYS A 153 -7.51 -2.89 -4.77
CA LYS A 153 -8.64 -2.31 -5.52
C LYS A 153 -9.43 -3.36 -6.30
N LEU A 154 -8.76 -4.29 -6.98
CA LEU A 154 -9.41 -5.38 -7.71
C LEU A 154 -10.17 -6.32 -6.76
N LEU A 155 -9.62 -6.59 -5.58
CA LEU A 155 -10.28 -7.40 -4.55
C LEU A 155 -11.53 -6.71 -3.99
N ASP A 156 -11.50 -5.39 -3.78
CA ASP A 156 -12.67 -4.61 -3.33
C ASP A 156 -13.80 -4.62 -4.39
N ILE A 157 -13.46 -4.48 -5.68
CA ILE A 157 -14.42 -4.61 -6.78
C ILE A 157 -15.01 -6.03 -6.86
N PHE A 158 -14.15 -7.05 -6.82
CA PHE A 158 -14.58 -8.44 -6.84
C PHE A 158 -15.51 -8.77 -5.65
N THR A 159 -15.21 -8.24 -4.47
CA THR A 159 -16.04 -8.42 -3.27
C THR A 159 -17.44 -7.86 -3.47
N SER A 160 -17.54 -6.66 -4.05
CA SER A 160 -18.82 -6.00 -4.36
C SER A 160 -19.63 -6.79 -5.40
N LEU A 161 -18.99 -7.27 -6.47
CA LEU A 161 -19.65 -8.12 -7.48
C LEU A 161 -20.09 -9.47 -6.92
N ASN A 162 -19.25 -10.11 -6.11
CA ASN A 162 -19.55 -11.41 -5.51
C ASN A 162 -20.73 -11.32 -4.52
N LYS A 163 -20.86 -10.20 -3.79
CA LYS A 163 -22.02 -9.90 -2.93
C LYS A 163 -23.33 -9.85 -3.72
N LEU A 164 -23.28 -9.36 -4.97
CA LEU A 164 -24.45 -9.21 -5.85
C LEU A 164 -24.64 -10.39 -6.82
N ARG A 165 -23.82 -11.43 -6.74
CA ARG A 165 -23.83 -12.55 -7.70
C ARG A 165 -25.21 -13.19 -7.89
N GLY A 166 -25.93 -13.41 -6.79
CA GLY A 166 -27.28 -13.99 -6.83
C GLY A 166 -28.28 -13.08 -7.56
N ASP A 167 -28.22 -11.77 -7.27
CA ASP A 167 -29.07 -10.77 -7.92
C ASP A 167 -28.77 -10.66 -9.42
N PHE A 168 -27.48 -10.65 -9.80
CA PHE A 168 -27.08 -10.63 -11.21
C PHE A 168 -27.59 -11.86 -11.97
N ASN A 169 -27.45 -13.06 -11.40
CA ASN A 169 -27.93 -14.30 -12.04
C ASN A 169 -29.45 -14.29 -12.22
N ARG A 170 -30.18 -13.74 -11.25
CA ARG A 170 -31.64 -13.68 -11.30
C ARG A 170 -32.15 -12.63 -12.29
N LEU A 171 -31.57 -11.42 -12.25
CA LEU A 171 -32.01 -10.29 -13.06
C LEU A 171 -31.53 -10.41 -14.52
N PHE A 172 -30.25 -10.72 -14.71
CA PHE A 172 -29.59 -10.66 -16.01
C PHE A 172 -29.32 -12.05 -16.61
N GLY A 173 -29.81 -13.14 -16.00
CA GLY A 173 -29.52 -14.51 -16.46
C GLY A 173 -30.23 -14.93 -17.75
N GLY A 174 -31.27 -14.22 -18.18
CA GLY A 174 -32.01 -14.54 -19.41
C GLY A 174 -31.24 -14.19 -20.69
N ALA A 175 -31.50 -14.92 -21.79
CA ALA A 175 -30.80 -14.75 -23.08
C ALA A 175 -30.86 -13.32 -23.65
N ALA A 176 -31.94 -12.59 -23.36
CA ALA A 176 -32.12 -11.18 -23.72
C ALA A 176 -31.04 -10.24 -23.15
N CYS A 177 -30.41 -10.63 -22.03
CA CYS A 177 -29.36 -9.86 -21.34
C CYS A 177 -27.94 -10.28 -21.76
N ALA A 178 -27.77 -10.93 -22.92
CA ALA A 178 -26.48 -11.47 -23.36
C ALA A 178 -25.34 -10.44 -23.36
N GLU A 179 -25.62 -9.18 -23.69
CA GLU A 179 -24.63 -8.09 -23.64
C GLU A 179 -24.14 -7.84 -22.21
N ILE A 180 -25.05 -7.61 -21.25
CA ILE A 180 -24.73 -7.40 -19.83
C ILE A 180 -24.00 -8.61 -19.25
N GLN A 181 -24.44 -9.83 -19.60
CA GLN A 181 -23.77 -11.06 -19.20
C GLN A 181 -22.34 -11.14 -19.72
N SER A 182 -22.13 -10.80 -21.00
CA SER A 182 -20.79 -10.79 -21.60
C SER A 182 -19.88 -9.80 -20.89
N PHE A 183 -20.34 -8.55 -20.71
CA PHE A 183 -19.56 -7.52 -20.00
C PHE A 183 -19.24 -7.94 -18.57
N THR A 184 -20.20 -8.52 -17.84
CA THR A 184 -20.02 -8.97 -16.47
C THR A 184 -18.99 -10.11 -16.40
N ARG A 185 -19.10 -11.11 -17.29
CA ARG A 185 -18.16 -12.23 -17.35
C ARG A 185 -16.76 -11.75 -17.71
N ASP A 186 -16.64 -10.87 -18.69
CA ASP A 186 -15.35 -10.33 -19.14
C ASP A 186 -14.69 -9.50 -18.03
N LEU A 187 -15.46 -8.70 -17.30
CA LEU A 187 -14.99 -7.96 -16.12
C LEU A 187 -14.51 -8.91 -15.02
N ILE A 188 -15.31 -9.91 -14.64
CA ILE A 188 -14.94 -10.91 -13.62
C ILE A 188 -13.65 -11.65 -14.04
N LYS A 189 -13.53 -12.01 -15.32
CA LYS A 189 -12.34 -12.63 -15.87
C LYS A 189 -11.11 -11.74 -15.71
N LYS A 190 -11.19 -10.50 -16.17
CA LYS A 190 -10.09 -9.53 -16.04
C LYS A 190 -9.71 -9.23 -14.59
N LEU A 191 -10.69 -9.15 -13.69
CA LEU A 191 -10.45 -8.94 -12.26
C LEU A 191 -9.65 -10.09 -11.65
N ILE A 192 -10.06 -11.33 -11.94
CA ILE A 192 -9.42 -12.53 -11.41
C ILE A 192 -8.01 -12.71 -12.01
N ASP A 193 -7.87 -12.61 -13.32
CA ASP A 193 -6.58 -12.72 -14.00
C ASP A 193 -5.62 -11.63 -13.52
N GLY A 194 -6.06 -10.36 -13.49
CA GLY A 194 -5.24 -9.23 -13.04
C GLY A 194 -4.83 -9.31 -11.57
N ALA A 195 -5.73 -9.74 -10.69
CA ALA A 195 -5.42 -9.91 -9.27
C ALA A 195 -4.43 -11.07 -9.04
N ALA A 196 -4.65 -12.20 -9.70
CA ALA A 196 -3.75 -13.34 -9.62
C ALA A 196 -2.36 -12.99 -10.17
N GLU A 197 -2.27 -12.36 -11.34
CA GLU A 197 -1.00 -11.93 -11.95
C GLU A 197 -0.19 -11.05 -11.00
N ILE A 198 -0.79 -9.99 -10.45
CA ILE A 198 -0.09 -9.07 -9.52
C ILE A 198 0.39 -9.83 -8.27
N PHE A 199 -0.43 -10.74 -7.74
CA PHE A 199 -0.04 -11.56 -6.59
C PHE A 199 1.13 -12.48 -6.90
N TRP A 200 1.11 -13.19 -8.02
CA TRP A 200 2.18 -14.12 -8.41
C TRP A 200 3.48 -13.41 -8.81
N GLU A 201 3.39 -12.22 -9.40
CA GLU A 201 4.55 -11.39 -9.73
C GLU A 201 5.23 -10.81 -8.48
N LEU A 202 4.53 -10.67 -7.35
CA LEU A 202 5.03 -10.01 -6.14
C LEU A 202 6.35 -10.61 -5.64
N LEU A 203 6.47 -11.93 -5.57
CA LEU A 203 7.69 -12.59 -5.10
C LEU A 203 8.89 -12.24 -5.99
N VAL A 204 8.71 -12.30 -7.31
CA VAL A 204 9.74 -11.98 -8.30
C VAL A 204 10.12 -10.50 -8.21
N GLN A 205 9.13 -9.61 -8.06
CA GLN A 205 9.36 -8.19 -7.88
C GLN A 205 10.15 -7.90 -6.61
N VAL A 206 9.88 -8.60 -5.50
CA VAL A 206 10.67 -8.48 -4.28
C VAL A 206 12.09 -8.98 -4.50
N GLU A 207 12.28 -10.14 -5.14
CA GLU A 207 13.61 -10.71 -5.37
C GLU A 207 14.52 -9.78 -6.18
N ILE A 208 14.01 -9.17 -7.26
CA ILE A 208 14.82 -8.32 -8.16
C ILE A 208 15.36 -7.08 -7.41
N GLN A 209 14.69 -6.61 -6.36
CA GLN A 209 15.07 -5.41 -5.63
C GLN A 209 16.42 -5.53 -4.92
N LYS A 210 16.95 -6.74 -4.70
CA LYS A 210 18.31 -6.94 -4.17
C LYS A 210 19.41 -6.27 -5.01
N GLN A 211 19.13 -5.97 -6.28
CA GLN A 211 20.04 -5.26 -7.18
C GLN A 211 20.13 -3.76 -6.89
N ILE A 212 19.15 -3.20 -6.17
CA ILE A 212 19.17 -1.79 -5.77
C ILE A 212 20.15 -1.64 -4.60
N PRO A 213 21.07 -0.66 -4.65
CA PRO A 213 22.01 -0.45 -3.57
C PRO A 213 21.27 -0.10 -2.27
N PRO A 214 21.77 -0.57 -1.11
CA PRO A 214 21.11 -0.29 0.15
C PRO A 214 21.24 1.18 0.56
N PRO A 215 20.36 1.70 1.44
CA PRO A 215 20.36 3.11 1.83
C PRO A 215 21.70 3.57 2.41
N SER A 216 22.24 4.68 1.93
CA SER A 216 23.55 5.18 2.41
C SER A 216 23.54 5.63 3.88
N ASP A 217 22.36 5.84 4.46
CA ASP A 217 22.14 6.19 5.87
C ASP A 217 21.92 4.98 6.78
N GLY A 218 21.98 3.75 6.24
CA GLY A 218 21.70 2.53 7.00
C GLY A 218 20.25 2.41 7.47
N GLY A 219 19.36 3.25 6.95
CA GLY A 219 17.94 3.23 7.27
C GLY A 219 17.22 2.01 6.69
N LEU A 220 15.93 1.91 7.01
CA LEU A 220 15.07 0.83 6.51
C LEU A 220 14.75 1.06 5.01
N PRO A 221 15.02 0.10 4.11
CA PRO A 221 14.57 0.20 2.73
C PRO A 221 13.05 0.28 2.68
N ARG A 222 12.50 1.19 1.87
CA ARG A 222 11.04 1.36 1.72
C ARG A 222 10.33 0.06 1.33
N LEU A 223 11.01 -0.80 0.59
CA LEU A 223 10.50 -2.12 0.21
C LEU A 223 10.19 -2.98 1.44
N VAL A 224 11.07 -3.01 2.43
CA VAL A 224 10.92 -3.86 3.62
C VAL A 224 9.66 -3.48 4.38
N SER A 225 9.49 -2.19 4.70
CA SER A 225 8.26 -1.71 5.36
C SER A 225 7.02 -1.93 4.51
N PHE A 226 7.09 -1.62 3.21
CA PHE A 226 5.95 -1.75 2.31
C PHE A 226 5.47 -3.20 2.21
N VAL A 227 6.39 -4.15 1.98
CA VAL A 227 6.06 -5.56 1.79
C VAL A 227 5.55 -6.18 3.08
N THR A 228 6.13 -5.87 4.24
CA THR A 228 5.62 -6.38 5.52
C THR A 228 4.18 -5.92 5.76
N ASP A 229 3.92 -4.62 5.59
CA ASP A 229 2.59 -4.03 5.84
C ASP A 229 1.57 -4.54 4.82
N TYR A 230 1.99 -4.64 3.57
CA TYR A 230 1.17 -5.11 2.47
C TYR A 230 0.79 -6.59 2.63
N CYS A 231 1.76 -7.46 2.95
CA CYS A 231 1.49 -8.88 3.23
C CYS A 231 0.56 -9.03 4.43
N ASN A 232 0.77 -8.28 5.52
CA ASN A 232 -0.14 -8.26 6.67
C ASN A 232 -1.57 -7.85 6.25
N LYS A 233 -1.72 -6.86 5.36
CA LYS A 233 -3.02 -6.43 4.82
C LYS A 233 -3.68 -7.53 3.97
N LEU A 234 -2.92 -8.26 3.15
CA LEU A 234 -3.43 -9.35 2.31
C LEU A 234 -3.94 -10.55 3.13
N VAL A 235 -3.25 -10.93 4.20
CA VAL A 235 -3.68 -12.03 5.08
C VAL A 235 -4.63 -11.60 6.19
N GLY A 236 -4.88 -10.29 6.30
CA GLY A 236 -5.85 -9.72 7.24
C GLY A 236 -7.29 -10.08 6.89
N ASP A 237 -8.19 -9.81 7.85
CA ASP A 237 -9.58 -10.27 7.79
C ASP A 237 -10.35 -9.72 6.58
N LYS A 238 -9.99 -8.52 6.12
CA LYS A 238 -10.64 -7.87 4.97
C LYS A 238 -10.38 -8.61 3.65
N TYR A 239 -9.14 -9.02 3.38
CA TYR A 239 -8.75 -9.48 2.04
C TYR A 239 -8.46 -10.98 1.94
N LYS A 240 -8.16 -11.66 3.06
CA LYS A 240 -7.75 -13.07 3.03
C LYS A 240 -8.76 -13.97 2.32
N SER A 241 -10.03 -13.89 2.71
CA SER A 241 -11.08 -14.75 2.14
C SER A 241 -11.27 -14.46 0.64
N THR A 242 -11.36 -13.19 0.27
CA THR A 242 -11.53 -12.74 -1.11
C THR A 242 -10.36 -13.15 -1.99
N LEU A 243 -9.12 -12.92 -1.54
CA LEU A 243 -7.92 -13.29 -2.28
C LEU A 243 -7.83 -14.81 -2.46
N THR A 244 -8.08 -15.60 -1.41
CA THR A 244 -8.15 -17.06 -1.50
C THR A 244 -9.16 -17.51 -2.54
N GLN A 245 -10.37 -16.91 -2.54
CA GLN A 245 -11.40 -17.22 -3.53
C GLN A 245 -10.95 -16.88 -4.96
N VAL A 246 -10.35 -15.71 -5.17
CA VAL A 246 -9.83 -15.27 -6.46
C VAL A 246 -8.76 -16.23 -6.99
N LEU A 247 -7.78 -16.59 -6.15
CA LEU A 247 -6.71 -17.51 -6.53
C LEU A 247 -7.23 -18.93 -6.81
N LEU A 248 -8.21 -19.39 -6.03
CA LEU A 248 -8.90 -20.66 -6.26
C LEU A 248 -9.60 -20.69 -7.63
N ILE A 249 -10.36 -19.63 -7.95
CA ILE A 249 -11.05 -19.54 -9.24
C ILE A 249 -10.04 -19.50 -10.39
N HIS A 250 -9.01 -18.66 -10.28
CA HIS A 250 -7.95 -18.54 -11.29
C HIS A 250 -7.27 -19.88 -11.59
N LYS A 251 -6.92 -20.66 -10.55
CA LYS A 251 -6.35 -22.00 -10.71
C LYS A 251 -7.35 -23.00 -11.29
N SER A 252 -8.62 -22.92 -10.90
CA SER A 252 -9.66 -23.80 -11.45
C SER A 252 -9.82 -23.64 -12.96
N TRP A 253 -9.68 -22.42 -13.49
CA TRP A 253 -9.69 -22.14 -14.93
C TRP A 253 -8.50 -22.77 -15.68
N ARG A 254 -7.41 -23.07 -14.97
CA ARG A 254 -6.20 -23.72 -15.50
C ARG A 254 -6.14 -25.21 -15.17
N SER A 255 -7.20 -25.77 -14.57
CA SER A 255 -7.25 -27.17 -14.12
C SER A 255 -6.15 -27.53 -13.10
N GLU A 256 -5.71 -26.55 -12.30
CA GLU A 256 -4.71 -26.74 -11.26
C GLU A 256 -5.35 -26.91 -9.87
N ARG A 257 -4.72 -27.70 -9.00
CA ARG A 257 -5.16 -27.84 -7.60
C ARG A 257 -4.71 -26.62 -6.78
N PHE A 258 -5.63 -26.02 -6.04
CA PHE A 258 -5.34 -24.98 -5.06
C PHE A 258 -5.55 -25.54 -3.65
N GLN A 259 -4.52 -25.51 -2.81
CA GLN A 259 -4.62 -25.88 -1.41
C GLN A 259 -4.96 -24.63 -0.58
N GLU A 260 -5.83 -24.75 0.43
CA GLU A 260 -6.25 -23.59 1.24
C GLU A 260 -5.08 -22.88 1.95
N ASN A 261 -4.00 -23.61 2.27
CA ASN A 261 -2.78 -23.06 2.86
C ASN A 261 -1.82 -22.41 1.85
N GLN A 262 -2.09 -22.51 0.54
CA GLN A 262 -1.18 -22.01 -0.49
C GLN A 262 -0.95 -20.51 -0.38
N LEU A 263 -1.99 -19.71 -0.12
CA LEU A 263 -1.84 -18.27 0.09
C LEU A 263 -0.83 -17.96 1.20
N THR A 264 -0.97 -18.63 2.34
CA THR A 264 -0.06 -18.44 3.48
C THR A 264 1.36 -18.85 3.12
N VAL A 265 1.55 -19.99 2.45
CA VAL A 265 2.88 -20.47 2.03
C VAL A 265 3.59 -19.45 1.14
N GLU A 266 2.88 -18.85 0.19
CA GLU A 266 3.48 -17.87 -0.73
C GLU A 266 3.78 -16.54 -0.04
N ILE A 267 2.91 -16.09 0.89
CA ILE A 267 3.20 -14.92 1.72
C ILE A 267 4.45 -15.15 2.58
N LEU A 268 4.59 -16.33 3.20
CA LEU A 268 5.78 -16.68 3.98
C LEU A 268 7.05 -16.72 3.10
N ARG A 269 6.94 -17.16 1.84
CA ARG A 269 8.06 -17.09 0.89
C ARG A 269 8.45 -15.65 0.58
N ILE A 270 7.49 -14.74 0.43
CA ILE A 270 7.76 -13.31 0.21
C ILE A 270 8.51 -12.71 1.41
N ILE A 271 8.10 -13.03 2.64
CA ILE A 271 8.82 -12.57 3.85
C ILE A 271 10.24 -13.13 3.91
N LYS A 272 10.43 -14.42 3.61
CA LYS A 272 11.78 -15.03 3.52
C LYS A 272 12.63 -14.40 2.40
N MET A 273 12.01 -13.98 1.30
CA MET A 273 12.72 -13.28 0.23
C MET A 273 13.21 -11.90 0.68
N ILE A 274 12.42 -11.18 1.50
CA ILE A 274 12.89 -9.94 2.14
C ILE A 274 14.10 -10.23 3.03
N GLU A 275 14.06 -11.30 3.82
CA GLU A 275 15.20 -11.70 4.67
C GLU A 275 16.48 -11.94 3.85
N GLN A 276 16.39 -12.68 2.76
CA GLN A 276 17.51 -12.93 1.84
C GLN A 276 18.05 -11.66 1.17
N ASN A 277 17.16 -10.73 0.81
CA ASN A 277 17.56 -9.44 0.27
C ASN A 277 18.31 -8.60 1.32
N MET A 278 17.85 -8.60 2.57
CA MET A 278 18.53 -7.92 3.67
C MET A 278 19.95 -8.45 3.89
N ASP A 279 20.15 -9.77 3.86
CA ASP A 279 21.48 -10.37 3.94
C ASP A 279 22.40 -9.94 2.80
N SER A 280 21.84 -9.83 1.59
CA SER A 280 22.56 -9.38 0.41
C SER A 280 22.96 -7.91 0.53
N TRP A 281 22.05 -7.07 1.04
CA TRP A 281 22.31 -5.64 1.30
C TRP A 281 23.33 -5.42 2.41
N MET A 282 23.29 -6.19 3.49
CA MET A 282 24.30 -6.12 4.56
C MET A 282 25.71 -6.38 4.00
N LYS A 283 25.86 -7.37 3.12
CA LYS A 283 27.15 -7.71 2.48
C LYS A 283 27.61 -6.66 1.46
N ALA A 284 26.69 -5.87 0.91
CA ALA A 284 27.00 -4.85 -0.09
C ALA A 284 27.56 -3.55 0.51
N TYR A 285 27.42 -3.33 1.83
CA TYR A 285 28.01 -2.16 2.47
C TYR A 285 29.53 -2.27 2.57
N PRO A 286 30.29 -1.25 2.15
CA PRO A 286 31.74 -1.23 2.33
C PRO A 286 32.15 -0.99 3.79
N ASP A 287 31.32 -0.27 4.56
CA ASP A 287 31.55 -0.03 5.98
C ASP A 287 30.80 -1.07 6.82
N GLN A 288 31.55 -1.99 7.43
CA GLN A 288 31.00 -3.04 8.29
C GLN A 288 30.19 -2.47 9.47
N THR A 289 30.55 -1.27 9.96
CA THR A 289 29.81 -0.62 11.05
C THR A 289 28.41 -0.21 10.59
N LEU A 290 28.31 0.32 9.38
CA LEU A 290 27.04 0.69 8.76
C LEU A 290 26.22 -0.55 8.42
N ALA A 291 26.87 -1.64 7.99
CA ALA A 291 26.20 -2.93 7.78
C ALA A 291 25.54 -3.46 9.06
N HIS A 292 26.23 -3.42 10.20
CA HIS A 292 25.66 -3.80 11.49
C HIS A 292 24.52 -2.87 11.92
N PHE A 293 24.68 -1.56 11.71
CA PHE A 293 23.63 -0.58 12.00
C PHE A 293 22.36 -0.82 11.16
N PHE A 294 22.54 -1.11 9.86
CA PHE A 294 21.45 -1.51 8.98
C PHE A 294 20.79 -2.82 9.43
N GLY A 295 21.57 -3.85 9.78
CA GLY A 295 21.07 -5.12 10.29
C GLY A 295 20.21 -4.93 11.54
N MET A 296 20.68 -4.15 12.50
CA MET A 296 19.93 -3.79 13.71
C MET A 296 18.55 -3.18 13.38
N ASN A 297 18.51 -2.20 12.45
CA ASN A 297 17.26 -1.56 12.04
C ASN A 297 16.27 -2.54 11.40
N ASN A 298 16.75 -3.37 10.46
CA ASN A 298 15.91 -4.27 9.69
C ASN A 298 15.39 -5.45 10.51
N HIS A 299 16.23 -6.07 11.34
CA HIS A 299 15.81 -7.16 12.23
C HIS A 299 14.76 -6.67 13.24
N TYR A 300 14.93 -5.46 13.79
CA TYR A 300 13.93 -4.89 14.67
C TYR A 300 12.60 -4.61 13.97
N HIS A 301 12.64 -4.05 12.75
CA HIS A 301 11.43 -3.80 11.96
C HIS A 301 10.68 -5.09 11.68
N LEU A 302 11.36 -6.14 11.20
CA LEU A 302 10.74 -7.44 10.95
C LEU A 302 10.11 -8.04 12.22
N TYR A 303 10.84 -8.01 13.34
CA TYR A 303 10.30 -8.45 14.62
C TYR A 303 9.04 -7.65 15.00
N LYS A 304 9.11 -6.32 14.99
CA LYS A 304 8.03 -5.44 15.43
C LYS A 304 6.80 -5.51 14.52
N SER A 305 6.99 -5.56 13.21
CA SER A 305 5.90 -5.56 12.21
C SER A 305 5.18 -6.90 12.08
N LEU A 306 5.82 -8.01 12.46
CA LEU A 306 5.25 -9.35 12.37
C LEU A 306 4.80 -9.92 13.72
N LYS A 307 5.32 -9.40 14.84
CA LYS A 307 4.90 -9.83 16.17
C LYS A 307 3.42 -9.54 16.40
N GLY A 308 2.67 -10.58 16.76
CA GLY A 308 1.22 -10.49 17.02
C GLY A 308 0.38 -10.39 15.74
N THR A 309 0.96 -10.64 14.56
CA THR A 309 0.21 -10.78 13.31
C THR A 309 0.05 -12.24 12.93
N ARG A 310 -0.96 -12.53 12.09
CA ARG A 310 -1.19 -13.87 11.54
C ARG A 310 0.05 -14.42 10.82
N ILE A 311 0.88 -13.56 10.22
CA ILE A 311 2.14 -13.99 9.58
C ILE A 311 3.16 -14.39 10.63
N GLY A 312 3.34 -13.58 11.68
CA GLY A 312 4.22 -13.91 12.80
C GLY A 312 3.85 -15.23 13.47
N ASP A 313 2.55 -15.47 13.69
CA ASP A 313 2.05 -16.73 14.26
C ASP A 313 2.42 -17.95 13.39
N GLN A 314 2.43 -17.78 12.06
CA GLN A 314 2.78 -18.84 11.11
C GLN A 314 4.29 -19.04 10.95
N LEU A 315 5.09 -17.98 11.12
CA LEU A 315 6.56 -18.07 11.18
C LEU A 315 7.02 -18.73 12.49
N GLY A 316 6.27 -18.52 13.57
CA GLY A 316 6.49 -19.09 14.88
C GLY A 316 7.43 -18.28 15.78
N ASP A 317 7.32 -18.50 17.09
CA ASP A 317 8.05 -17.76 18.12
C ASP A 317 9.57 -17.89 18.00
N SER A 318 10.07 -19.02 17.48
CA SER A 318 11.52 -19.21 17.26
C SER A 318 12.08 -18.17 16.29
N TRP A 319 11.40 -17.98 15.15
CA TRP A 319 11.83 -17.01 14.13
C TRP A 319 11.77 -15.58 14.68
N LEU A 320 10.69 -15.21 15.39
CA LEU A 320 10.59 -13.89 16.02
C LEU A 320 11.70 -13.67 17.05
N LYS A 321 12.00 -14.69 17.86
CA LYS A 321 13.08 -14.63 18.87
C LYS A 321 14.45 -14.49 18.21
N GLU A 322 14.71 -15.19 17.10
CA GLU A 322 15.95 -15.06 16.34
C GLU A 322 16.14 -13.62 15.84
N HIS A 323 15.12 -12.99 15.26
CA HIS A 323 15.20 -11.60 14.83
C HIS A 323 15.43 -10.61 15.98
N ASP A 324 14.81 -10.83 17.14
CA ASP A 324 15.09 -10.01 18.33
C ASP A 324 16.53 -10.21 18.85
N GLN A 325 17.05 -11.43 18.80
CA GLN A 325 18.45 -11.74 19.16
C GLN A 325 19.44 -11.12 18.17
N TYR A 326 19.18 -11.19 16.86
CA TYR A 326 20.02 -10.54 15.85
C TYR A 326 20.05 -9.03 16.03
N LYS A 327 18.91 -8.40 16.33
CA LYS A 327 18.86 -6.97 16.69
C LYS A 327 19.82 -6.67 17.84
N GLU A 328 19.73 -7.39 18.96
CA GLU A 328 20.56 -7.12 20.14
C GLU A 328 22.05 -7.41 19.88
N TYR A 329 22.35 -8.45 19.10
CA TYR A 329 23.70 -8.76 18.64
C TYR A 329 24.30 -7.61 17.83
N TYR A 330 23.59 -7.15 16.79
CA TYR A 330 24.07 -6.06 15.94
C TYR A 330 24.16 -4.74 16.69
N ALA A 331 23.23 -4.44 17.60
CA ALA A 331 23.31 -3.28 18.48
C ALA A 331 24.57 -3.32 19.36
N THR A 332 24.87 -4.47 19.96
CA THR A 332 26.04 -4.66 20.83
C THR A 332 27.34 -4.48 20.05
N VAL A 333 27.46 -5.12 18.88
CA VAL A 333 28.65 -5.03 18.03
C VAL A 333 28.83 -3.60 17.50
N PHE A 334 27.74 -2.97 17.04
CA PHE A 334 27.75 -1.57 16.60
C PHE A 334 28.26 -0.64 17.71
N LEU A 335 27.70 -0.74 18.93
CA LEU A 335 28.13 0.09 20.06
C LEU A 335 29.59 -0.14 20.42
N ARG A 336 30.01 -1.42 20.52
CA ARG A 336 31.41 -1.78 20.83
C ARG A 336 32.38 -1.19 19.81
N ASP A 337 32.05 -1.27 18.53
CA ASP A 337 32.97 -0.87 17.46
C ASP A 337 32.98 0.64 17.20
N THR A 338 32.02 1.37 17.80
CA THR A 338 31.84 2.83 17.66
C THR A 338 32.01 3.56 18.98
N TRP A 339 30.91 3.95 19.62
CA TRP A 339 30.89 4.79 20.81
C TRP A 339 31.52 4.11 22.03
N GLY A 340 31.56 2.78 22.06
CA GLY A 340 32.22 2.00 23.11
C GLY A 340 33.74 2.17 23.16
N LYS A 341 34.39 2.64 22.09
CA LYS A 341 35.84 2.92 22.07
C LYS A 341 36.19 4.27 22.70
N LEU A 342 35.27 5.23 22.68
CA LEU A 342 35.49 6.60 23.16
C LEU A 342 35.99 6.69 24.62
N PRO A 343 35.42 5.94 25.57
CA PRO A 343 35.90 5.91 26.96
C PRO A 343 37.38 5.56 27.12
N SER A 344 37.94 4.73 26.24
CA SER A 344 39.34 4.27 26.36
C SER A 344 40.36 5.41 26.19
N HIS A 345 40.00 6.48 25.47
CA HIS A 345 40.84 7.68 25.32
C HIS A 345 40.99 8.46 26.64
N LEU A 346 40.11 8.22 27.61
CA LEU A 346 40.07 8.88 28.92
C LEU A 346 40.59 7.96 30.05
N SER A 347 41.60 7.14 29.77
CA SER A 347 42.26 6.31 30.78
C SER A 347 42.81 7.15 31.95
N ARG A 348 42.82 6.57 33.15
CA ARG A 348 43.42 7.16 34.36
C ARG A 348 44.89 6.74 34.56
N GLU A 349 45.37 5.76 33.79
CA GLU A 349 46.72 5.23 33.91
C GLU A 349 47.77 6.34 33.71
N GLY A 350 48.84 6.34 34.50
CA GLY A 350 49.87 7.39 34.45
C GLY A 350 49.48 8.74 35.08
N LEU A 351 48.21 8.98 35.42
CA LEU A 351 47.78 10.16 36.21
C LEU A 351 47.73 9.87 37.71
N ILE A 352 47.59 8.60 38.10
CA ILE A 352 47.44 8.16 39.50
C ILE A 352 48.73 8.32 40.32
N LEU A 353 49.90 8.30 39.68
CA LEU A 353 51.20 8.31 40.38
C LEU A 353 51.83 9.70 40.58
N PHE A 354 51.31 10.77 39.96
CA PHE A 354 51.86 12.14 39.98
C PHE A 354 53.41 12.25 39.95
N SER A 355 54.09 11.22 39.44
CA SER A 355 55.53 11.02 39.62
C SER A 355 56.38 12.00 38.81
N GLY A 356 55.75 12.81 37.96
CA GLY A 356 56.38 13.85 37.14
C GLY A 356 55.83 15.28 37.36
N GLY A 357 55.05 15.53 38.42
CA GLY A 357 54.55 16.88 38.77
C GLY A 357 53.33 17.38 37.96
N HIS A 358 52.77 18.52 38.39
CA HIS A 358 51.51 19.10 37.86
C HIS A 358 51.55 19.45 36.36
N ALA A 359 52.70 19.87 35.83
CA ALA A 359 52.84 20.22 34.41
C ALA A 359 52.71 19.00 33.50
N THR A 360 53.40 17.91 33.85
CA THR A 360 53.36 16.63 33.12
C THR A 360 51.97 16.01 33.14
N ALA A 361 51.29 16.05 34.30
CA ALA A 361 49.90 15.59 34.41
C ALA A 361 48.95 16.43 33.53
N ARG A 362 49.11 17.76 33.52
CA ARG A 362 48.31 18.66 32.69
C ARG A 362 48.47 18.38 31.20
N ASP A 363 49.69 18.15 30.73
CA ASP A 363 49.95 17.87 29.30
C ASP A 363 49.39 16.51 28.87
N LEU A 364 49.46 15.49 29.74
CA LEU A 364 48.84 14.20 29.51
C LEU A 364 47.30 14.31 29.45
N VAL A 365 46.69 15.10 30.34
CA VAL A 365 45.24 15.37 30.32
C VAL A 365 44.83 16.06 29.03
N LYS A 366 45.58 17.09 28.59
CA LYS A 366 45.36 17.77 27.31
C LYS A 366 45.44 16.81 26.13
N LYS A 367 46.43 15.91 26.10
CA LYS A 367 46.60 14.91 25.03
C LYS A 367 45.41 13.95 24.97
N ARG A 368 44.93 13.46 26.11
CA ARG A 368 43.77 12.56 26.21
C ARG A 368 42.47 13.24 25.79
N LEU A 369 42.21 14.45 26.28
CA LEU A 369 41.04 15.23 25.88
C LEU A 369 41.05 15.55 24.39
N LYS A 370 42.21 15.90 23.83
CA LYS A 370 42.33 16.10 22.38
C LYS A 370 42.01 14.82 21.61
N SER A 371 42.59 13.68 22.01
CA SER A 371 42.32 12.39 21.37
C SER A 371 40.83 12.00 21.46
N PHE A 372 40.18 12.25 22.60
CA PHE A 372 38.76 12.01 22.77
C PHE A 372 37.92 12.91 21.86
N ASN A 373 38.21 14.22 21.82
CA ASN A 373 37.48 15.16 20.98
C ASN A 373 37.63 14.83 19.50
N ASP A 374 38.85 14.53 19.04
CA ASP A 374 39.11 14.18 17.64
C ASP A 374 38.35 12.88 17.26
N ALA A 375 38.37 11.86 18.12
CA ALA A 375 37.62 10.61 17.90
C ALA A 375 36.10 10.82 17.95
N PHE A 376 35.60 11.67 18.84
CA PHE A 376 34.19 12.01 18.94
C PHE A 376 33.72 12.75 17.69
N ASP A 377 34.46 13.77 17.26
CA ASP A 377 34.15 14.60 16.11
C ASP A 377 34.12 13.78 14.82
N GLU A 378 35.09 12.86 14.66
CA GLU A 378 35.13 11.92 13.53
C GLU A 378 33.91 10.99 13.54
N MET A 379 33.60 10.37 14.68
CA MET A 379 32.46 9.46 14.82
C MET A 379 31.14 10.18 14.57
N TYR A 380 30.95 11.35 15.18
CA TYR A 380 29.77 12.17 15.01
C TYR A 380 29.60 12.61 13.55
N LYS A 381 30.68 13.09 12.91
CA LYS A 381 30.65 13.46 11.49
C LYS A 381 30.23 12.28 10.62
N LYS A 382 30.79 11.09 10.87
CA LYS A 382 30.49 9.86 10.13
C LYS A 382 29.03 9.42 10.29
N GLN A 383 28.49 9.48 11.50
CA GLN A 383 27.19 8.90 11.84
C GLN A 383 26.02 9.90 11.88
N SER A 384 26.29 11.21 11.80
CA SER A 384 25.26 12.27 11.86
C SER A 384 24.22 12.22 10.73
N THR A 385 24.48 11.45 9.67
CA THR A 385 23.55 11.23 8.56
C THR A 385 22.80 9.91 8.66
N TRP A 386 23.16 9.03 9.60
CA TRP A 386 22.55 7.71 9.73
C TRP A 386 21.19 7.81 10.38
N VAL A 387 20.29 6.87 10.10
CA VAL A 387 18.90 6.94 10.53
C VAL A 387 18.45 5.64 11.19
N VAL A 388 17.86 5.76 12.38
CA VAL A 388 17.06 4.69 13.00
C VAL A 388 15.58 5.10 12.85
N PRO A 389 14.81 4.48 11.95
CA PRO A 389 13.42 4.88 11.70
C PRO A 389 12.54 4.71 12.94
N GLU A 390 12.67 3.54 13.58
CA GLU A 390 11.87 3.16 14.73
C GLU A 390 12.26 3.94 15.99
N LYS A 391 11.28 4.64 16.56
CA LYS A 391 11.49 5.53 17.72
C LYS A 391 12.02 4.77 18.94
N ASP A 392 11.41 3.64 19.28
CA ASP A 392 11.74 2.87 20.49
C ASP A 392 13.18 2.33 20.43
N LEU A 393 13.60 1.86 19.25
CA LEU A 393 14.98 1.41 19.02
C LEU A 393 15.95 2.57 19.09
N ARG A 394 15.62 3.71 18.46
CA ARG A 394 16.46 4.91 18.44
C ARG A 394 16.72 5.41 19.86
N GLU A 395 15.67 5.52 20.68
CA GLU A 395 15.79 5.97 22.07
C GLU A 395 16.66 5.03 22.89
N ARG A 396 16.46 3.70 22.76
CA ARG A 396 17.29 2.70 23.42
C ARG A 396 18.77 2.80 23.05
N VAL A 397 19.08 2.88 21.75
CA VAL A 397 20.46 2.97 21.25
C VAL A 397 21.11 4.26 21.73
N CYS A 398 20.43 5.40 21.61
CA CYS A 398 20.96 6.68 22.11
C CYS A 398 21.20 6.64 23.62
N GLN A 399 20.29 6.05 24.39
CA GLN A 399 20.46 5.88 25.83
C GLN A 399 21.68 5.02 26.18
N GLN A 400 21.90 3.90 25.47
CA GLN A 400 23.08 3.05 25.66
C GLN A 400 24.38 3.80 25.34
N ILE A 401 24.40 4.61 24.27
CA ILE A 401 25.55 5.47 23.92
C ILE A 401 25.82 6.48 25.04
N VAL A 402 24.78 7.17 25.53
CA VAL A 402 24.89 8.13 26.64
C VAL A 402 25.45 7.46 27.88
N GLN A 403 24.93 6.29 28.26
CA GLN A 403 25.37 5.53 29.43
C GLN A 403 26.83 5.05 29.31
N ALA A 404 27.28 4.72 28.09
CA ALA A 404 28.66 4.30 27.86
C ALA A 404 29.66 5.48 27.93
N VAL A 405 29.29 6.64 27.39
CA VAL A 405 30.24 7.76 27.18
C VAL A 405 30.17 8.81 28.29
N VAL A 406 28.98 9.26 28.66
CA VAL A 406 28.79 10.46 29.51
C VAL A 406 29.33 10.26 30.94
N PRO A 407 29.11 9.13 31.63
CA PRO A 407 29.65 8.93 32.98
C PRO A 407 31.19 8.99 33.02
N VAL A 408 31.86 8.39 32.04
CA VAL A 408 33.33 8.38 31.96
C VAL A 408 33.85 9.79 31.68
N TYR A 409 33.25 10.50 30.72
CA TYR A 409 33.59 11.89 30.43
C TYR A 409 33.37 12.81 31.64
N ARG A 410 32.21 12.70 32.30
CA ARG A 410 31.86 13.46 33.51
C ARG A 410 32.87 13.24 34.62
N SER A 411 33.19 11.97 34.93
CA SER A 411 34.17 11.63 35.96
C SER A 411 35.56 12.15 35.62
N TYR A 412 35.97 12.06 34.35
CA TYR A 412 37.27 12.56 33.92
C TYR A 412 37.37 14.09 34.04
N MET A 413 36.33 14.81 33.61
CA MET A 413 36.25 16.27 33.70
C MET A 413 36.21 16.77 35.15
N GLN A 414 35.49 16.08 36.04
CA GLN A 414 35.46 16.44 37.47
C GLN A 414 36.84 16.31 38.14
N ASN A 415 37.60 15.26 37.81
CA ASN A 415 38.89 14.99 38.44
C ASN A 415 40.04 15.80 37.83
N TYR A 416 40.01 16.07 36.52
CA TYR A 416 41.15 16.64 35.79
C TYR A 416 40.84 17.93 35.03
N GLY A 417 39.57 18.31 34.86
CA GLY A 417 39.13 19.56 34.22
C GLY A 417 39.79 20.82 34.81
N PRO A 418 39.86 20.99 36.14
CA PRO A 418 40.48 22.16 36.76
C PRO A 418 41.96 22.38 36.40
N LEU A 419 42.68 21.34 35.95
CA LEU A 419 44.08 21.43 35.51
C LEU A 419 44.22 22.10 34.13
N VAL A 420 43.17 22.07 33.31
CA VAL A 420 43.18 22.55 31.92
C VAL A 420 42.32 23.80 31.72
N GLU A 421 41.32 24.02 32.57
CA GLU A 421 40.42 25.19 32.50
C GLU A 421 41.12 26.53 32.79
N LYS A 422 42.21 26.51 33.56
CA LYS A 422 43.00 27.72 33.90
C LYS A 422 43.95 28.17 32.79
N ASP A 423 43.98 27.46 31.66
CA ASP A 423 44.87 27.74 30.54
C ASP A 423 44.16 28.62 29.48
N ALA A 424 44.88 29.58 28.89
CA ALA A 424 44.35 30.43 27.81
C ALA A 424 43.89 29.65 26.56
N SER A 425 44.36 28.40 26.41
CA SER A 425 43.98 27.47 25.34
C SER A 425 42.90 26.46 25.74
N SER A 426 42.20 26.66 26.86
CA SER A 426 41.22 25.71 27.43
C SER A 426 40.11 25.32 26.45
N SER A 427 39.63 26.24 25.60
CA SER A 427 38.59 26.01 24.59
C SER A 427 38.98 24.96 23.53
N LYS A 428 40.28 24.71 23.33
CA LYS A 428 40.78 23.67 22.41
C LYS A 428 40.63 22.26 22.96
N TYR A 429 40.60 22.13 24.30
CA TYR A 429 40.61 20.85 25.01
C TYR A 429 39.28 20.54 25.70
N VAL A 430 38.63 21.56 26.27
CA VAL A 430 37.30 21.49 26.87
C VAL A 430 36.27 21.98 25.84
N ARG A 431 36.06 21.18 24.78
CA ARG A 431 35.15 21.53 23.67
C ARG A 431 33.68 21.32 24.00
N TYR A 432 33.38 20.33 24.85
CA TYR A 432 32.03 19.89 25.15
C TYR A 432 31.75 20.00 26.64
N THR A 433 30.64 20.62 27.01
CA THR A 433 30.13 20.46 28.37
C THR A 433 29.47 19.08 28.50
N VAL A 434 29.41 18.53 29.71
CA VAL A 434 28.74 17.23 29.97
C VAL A 434 27.30 17.25 29.45
N VAL A 435 26.59 18.36 29.68
CA VAL A 435 25.20 18.56 29.23
C VAL A 435 25.11 18.67 27.70
N ALA A 436 26.03 19.39 27.06
CA ALA A 436 26.04 19.49 25.60
C ALA A 436 26.34 18.14 24.94
N LEU A 437 27.29 17.38 25.48
CA LEU A 437 27.64 16.05 25.00
C LEU A 437 26.44 15.09 25.09
N GLU A 438 25.78 15.06 26.26
CA GLU A 438 24.57 14.27 26.48
C GLU A 438 23.47 14.65 25.48
N LYS A 439 23.20 15.95 25.30
CA LYS A 439 22.21 16.43 24.34
C LYS A 439 22.51 16.02 22.91
N ILE A 440 23.77 16.11 22.47
CA ILE A 440 24.19 15.69 21.12
C ILE A 440 23.91 14.20 20.95
N LEU A 441 24.38 13.37 21.88
CA LEU A 441 24.23 11.90 21.82
C LEU A 441 22.75 11.46 21.87
N SER A 442 21.93 12.12 22.69
CA SER A 442 20.48 11.87 22.75
C SER A 442 19.72 12.28 21.49
N SER A 443 20.31 13.13 20.64
CA SER A 443 19.70 13.64 19.41
C SER A 443 20.18 12.92 18.13
N LEU A 444 20.94 11.84 18.27
CA LEU A 444 21.45 11.07 17.15
C LEU A 444 20.34 10.30 16.40
N TYR A 445 20.61 10.01 15.13
CA TYR A 445 19.83 9.12 14.25
C TYR A 445 18.38 9.53 13.97
N ILE A 446 18.01 10.79 14.22
CA ILE A 446 16.67 11.29 13.94
C ILE A 446 16.45 11.33 12.42
N PRO A 447 15.34 10.77 11.90
CA PRO A 447 14.97 10.92 10.50
C PRO A 447 14.83 12.40 10.14
N ARG A 448 15.56 12.88 9.13
CA ARG A 448 15.35 14.25 8.64
C ARG A 448 14.03 14.30 7.88
N PRO A 449 13.15 15.30 8.14
CA PRO A 449 11.96 15.46 7.31
C PRO A 449 12.41 15.68 5.86
N MET A 450 12.00 14.79 4.96
CA MET A 450 12.13 15.02 3.53
C MET A 450 11.39 16.33 3.22
N ARG A 451 12.12 17.39 2.90
CA ARG A 451 11.53 18.49 2.12
C ARG A 451 11.13 17.86 0.80
N TYR A 452 9.84 17.69 0.57
CA TYR A 452 9.32 17.45 -0.77
C TYR A 452 9.73 18.66 -1.62
N GLY A 453 10.87 18.54 -2.29
CA GLY A 453 11.20 19.42 -3.38
C GLY A 453 10.11 19.24 -4.42
N SER A 454 9.41 20.33 -4.74
CA SER A 454 8.53 20.46 -5.89
C SER A 454 9.11 19.69 -7.06
N PHE A 455 8.48 18.58 -7.45
CA PHE A 455 8.71 17.94 -8.73
C PHE A 455 8.29 18.94 -9.81
N LYS A 456 9.24 19.76 -10.28
CA LYS A 456 9.13 20.30 -11.64
C LYS A 456 9.43 19.13 -12.55
N GLY A 457 8.39 18.64 -13.21
CA GLY A 457 8.47 17.56 -14.18
C GLY A 457 9.44 17.91 -15.31
N THR A 458 10.41 17.05 -15.50
CA THR A 458 11.10 16.88 -16.78
C THR A 458 10.71 15.49 -17.26
N PRO A 459 10.09 15.35 -18.45
CA PRO A 459 9.60 14.05 -18.91
C PRO A 459 10.76 13.11 -19.23
N PRO A 460 10.64 11.79 -19.00
CA PRO A 460 11.65 10.84 -19.43
C PRO A 460 11.57 10.66 -20.94
N SER A 461 12.66 11.01 -21.61
CA SER A 461 12.90 10.77 -23.03
C SER A 461 12.79 9.28 -23.36
N GLU A 462 11.95 8.98 -24.34
CA GLU A 462 11.96 7.75 -25.13
C GLU A 462 13.39 7.48 -25.65
N LYS A 463 14.03 6.41 -25.15
CA LYS A 463 15.15 5.73 -25.82
C LYS A 463 15.53 4.48 -25.03
N LEU A 464 14.72 3.43 -25.17
CA LEU A 464 15.17 2.05 -25.01
C LEU A 464 14.16 1.10 -25.66
N ARG A 465 14.13 1.17 -27.00
CA ARG A 465 13.67 0.06 -27.86
C ARG A 465 14.59 -0.02 -29.06
N ASN A 466 14.88 -1.26 -29.45
CA ASN A 466 15.62 -1.72 -30.61
C ASN A 466 17.12 -1.93 -30.36
N ASP A 467 17.46 -3.09 -29.80
CA ASP A 467 18.26 -4.04 -30.57
C ASP A 467 18.13 -5.46 -29.99
N VAL A 468 17.81 -6.40 -30.88
CA VAL A 468 18.09 -7.86 -30.92
C VAL A 468 16.95 -8.48 -31.72
N ASP A 469 17.02 -8.30 -33.05
CA ASP A 469 16.27 -9.09 -34.02
C ASP A 469 17.25 -10.16 -34.55
N LEU A 470 17.14 -11.38 -34.01
CA LEU A 470 17.95 -12.52 -34.39
C LEU A 470 17.42 -13.09 -35.72
N ARG A 471 17.85 -12.53 -36.85
CA ARG A 471 17.55 -13.10 -38.18
C ARG A 471 18.64 -14.07 -38.63
N ARG A 472 18.17 -15.31 -38.81
CA ARG A 472 18.74 -16.41 -39.60
C ARG A 472 19.44 -15.93 -40.87
N THR A 473 20.69 -16.32 -41.03
CA THR A 473 21.39 -16.41 -42.33
C THR A 473 21.33 -17.85 -42.84
N THR A 474 20.68 -18.04 -43.98
CA THR A 474 20.84 -19.21 -44.86
C THR A 474 21.16 -18.74 -46.27
N SER A 475 22.08 -19.48 -46.90
CA SER A 475 22.61 -19.44 -48.30
C SER A 475 23.88 -18.61 -48.51
N ALA A 476 24.89 -19.04 -49.27
CA ALA A 476 25.34 -20.32 -49.86
C ALA A 476 26.64 -19.99 -50.64
N VAL A 477 27.41 -21.02 -51.06
CA VAL A 477 28.55 -20.99 -52.02
C VAL A 477 29.88 -20.53 -51.39
N VAL A 478 31.00 -21.27 -51.31
CA VAL A 478 31.63 -22.35 -52.12
C VAL A 478 32.04 -23.51 -51.22
#